data_AF-A0AAX6MLJ6-F1
#
_entry.id   AF-A0AAX6MLJ6-F1
#
_cell.length_a   1.000
_cell.length_b   1.000
_cell.length_c   1.000
_cell.angle_alpha   90.00
_cell.angle_beta   90.00
_cell.angle_gamma   90.00
#
_symmetry.space_group_name_H-M   'P 1'
#
loop_
_entity.id
_entity.type
_entity.pdbx_description
1 polymer ?
#
loop_
_entity_poly.entity_id
_entity_poly.type
_entity_poly.pdbx_seq_one_letter_code
_entity_poly.pdbx_strand_id
1 'polypeptide(L)'
;MATGTKASMNWSSSQRDEYLDKVKIVDLRRLDAPYPPVNSFAAGTPDAGRQWGEYWKDKPLRDRRYNHGLRRDIVGLDYRRFKYIVPQHESVIFRDMDSKETVLVVLRDFIPDEDLRKSMINVCREIVTYHRDDRREDPGMLSHFGYTCGSRHDPQIRLAAACIRLDTDEKKLREADMNDRAQGMAGIVWNLMRSKFPPEIVADYNDTIRENGIPRMDMMRDDQSFTFKVGGEDVTFETGENGLELPPPSAMAAVHYARYTHTESNGNSWIVACTVNAPEDYTKGGNFYLASYGIMMLPATNTATAWRPWHLHGTTLYEMTPSPEGRLGHEVRKDGGLNTGMVFEVSKSLKAARKRSAWLDDCRKWKVRKATSPKVSSPKMSSSRIKASEVRAPKSGLPETKTEPPSTRYTLRPRTTRPNYYESDLELSPGSEPAESDFEDEHRSESETGPETELEVWTETESGTDTESESPTESFKPINGSRSI
;
A
#
# COMPACT_ATOMS: atom_id res chain seq x y z
N MET A 1 8.71 13.25 -27.27
CA MET A 1 8.62 11.87 -26.73
C MET A 1 7.24 11.72 -26.12
N ALA A 2 6.49 10.65 -26.44
CA ALA A 2 5.08 10.53 -26.06
C ALA A 2 4.89 10.62 -24.53
N THR A 3 4.38 11.75 -24.05
CA THR A 3 4.19 12.11 -22.63
C THR A 3 2.89 11.54 -22.04
N GLY A 4 2.51 10.32 -22.43
CA GLY A 4 1.28 9.68 -21.96
C GLY A 4 1.51 8.82 -20.73
N THR A 5 0.64 8.92 -19.72
CA THR A 5 0.64 8.07 -18.51
C THR A 5 0.74 6.58 -18.85
N LYS A 6 0.07 6.13 -19.91
CA LYS A 6 0.16 4.73 -20.41
C LYS A 6 1.58 4.32 -20.82
N ALA A 7 2.33 5.22 -21.48
CA ALA A 7 3.70 4.94 -21.89
C ALA A 7 4.64 4.77 -20.68
N SER A 8 4.33 5.42 -19.56
CA SER A 8 5.12 5.30 -18.33
C SER A 8 4.90 4.00 -17.54
N MET A 9 3.79 3.30 -17.80
CA MET A 9 3.38 2.09 -17.08
C MET A 9 3.89 0.80 -17.73
N ASN A 10 4.46 0.87 -18.93
CA ASN A 10 4.91 -0.31 -19.68
C ASN A 10 6.32 -0.11 -20.25
N TRP A 11 7.26 0.24 -19.37
CA TRP A 11 8.67 0.36 -19.78
C TRP A 11 9.29 -1.00 -20.07
N SER A 12 10.12 -1.05 -21.10
CA SER A 12 11.06 -2.15 -21.33
C SER A 12 12.11 -2.21 -20.23
N SER A 13 12.79 -3.35 -20.10
CA SER A 13 13.91 -3.49 -19.15
C SER A 13 14.99 -2.44 -19.42
N SER A 14 15.33 -2.15 -20.67
CA SER A 14 16.32 -1.13 -21.02
C SER A 14 15.92 0.28 -20.58
N GLN A 15 14.65 0.66 -20.70
CA GLN A 15 14.16 1.97 -20.24
C GLN A 15 14.22 2.09 -18.71
N ARG A 16 13.86 1.02 -18.00
CA ARG A 16 13.99 0.95 -16.55
C ARG A 16 15.45 1.09 -16.13
N ASP A 17 16.34 0.33 -16.75
CA ASP A 17 17.75 0.29 -16.36
C ASP A 17 18.41 1.66 -16.64
N GLU A 18 18.10 2.31 -17.78
CA GLU A 18 18.53 3.69 -18.06
C GLU A 18 18.01 4.71 -17.05
N TYR A 19 16.78 4.53 -16.56
CA TYR A 19 16.22 5.37 -15.50
C TYR A 19 16.95 5.13 -14.17
N LEU A 20 17.16 3.88 -13.78
CA LEU A 20 17.82 3.50 -12.53
C LEU A 20 19.30 3.91 -12.50
N ASP A 21 19.99 3.91 -13.64
CA ASP A 21 21.37 4.37 -13.76
C ASP A 21 21.54 5.86 -13.42
N LYS A 22 20.46 6.64 -13.51
CA LYS A 22 20.43 8.07 -13.13
C LYS A 22 20.10 8.28 -11.65
N VAL A 23 19.64 7.24 -10.95
CA VAL A 23 19.32 7.31 -9.53
C VAL A 23 20.58 7.15 -8.71
N LYS A 24 20.80 8.05 -7.75
CA LYS A 24 21.97 8.01 -6.88
C LYS A 24 21.98 6.73 -6.04
N ILE A 25 23.12 6.05 -5.99
CA ILE A 25 23.35 4.88 -5.15
C ILE A 25 24.18 5.29 -3.94
N VAL A 26 23.76 4.89 -2.74
CA VAL A 26 24.49 5.13 -1.50
C VAL A 26 24.66 3.80 -0.75
N ASP A 27 25.92 3.41 -0.53
CA ASP A 27 26.27 2.25 0.28
C ASP A 27 26.39 2.68 1.75
N LEU A 28 25.59 2.09 2.65
CA LEU A 28 25.63 2.37 4.09
C LEU A 28 25.82 1.08 4.89
N ARG A 29 26.65 1.15 5.93
CA ARG A 29 26.77 0.07 6.91
C ARG A 29 25.56 0.11 7.84
N ARG A 30 25.00 -1.05 8.16
CA ARG A 30 23.99 -1.19 9.23
C ARG A 30 24.53 -0.65 10.55
N LEU A 31 23.68 0.02 11.34
CA LEU A 31 24.06 0.51 12.67
C LEU A 31 24.15 -0.65 13.67
N ASP A 32 25.12 -0.56 14.58
CA ASP A 32 25.23 -1.50 15.72
C ASP A 32 24.00 -1.40 16.64
N ALA A 33 23.50 -0.18 16.84
CA ALA A 33 22.26 0.10 17.56
C ALA A 33 21.31 0.90 16.65
N PRO A 34 20.05 0.46 16.49
CA PRO A 34 19.09 1.14 15.64
C PRO A 34 18.80 2.55 16.17
N TYR A 35 18.55 3.48 15.24
CA TYR A 35 18.15 4.82 15.60
C TYR A 35 17.03 5.33 14.69
N PRO A 36 15.84 5.67 15.24
CA PRO A 36 15.48 5.70 16.66
C PRO A 36 15.46 4.31 17.34
N PRO A 37 15.49 4.23 18.69
CA PRO A 37 15.45 2.96 19.40
C PRO A 37 14.21 2.14 19.05
N VAL A 38 14.36 0.81 19.08
CA VAL A 38 13.27 -0.14 18.89
C VAL A 38 12.17 0.07 19.95
N ASN A 39 10.92 -0.18 19.57
CA ASN A 39 9.76 -0.13 20.47
C ASN A 39 9.41 1.28 21.00
N SER A 40 9.87 2.34 20.35
CA SER A 40 9.58 3.73 20.73
C SER A 40 8.98 4.51 19.57
N PHE A 41 8.01 5.39 19.85
CA PHE A 41 7.58 6.41 18.90
C PHE A 41 8.63 7.51 18.82
N ALA A 42 8.86 8.04 17.63
CA ALA A 42 9.81 9.12 17.41
C ALA A 42 9.08 10.45 17.20
N ALA A 43 9.40 11.47 17.98
CA ALA A 43 8.92 12.84 17.78
C ALA A 43 9.99 13.66 17.06
N GLY A 44 9.65 14.17 15.86
CA GLY A 44 10.54 15.03 15.07
C GLY A 44 10.70 16.43 15.66
N THR A 45 9.76 16.87 16.49
CA THR A 45 9.78 18.15 17.20
C THR A 45 9.45 17.98 18.68
N PRO A 46 9.93 18.89 19.55
CA PRO A 46 9.52 18.92 20.96
C PRO A 46 7.99 19.06 21.11
N ASP A 47 7.35 19.79 20.20
CA ASP A 47 5.91 20.02 20.19
C ASP A 47 5.12 18.74 19.93
N ALA A 48 5.51 17.94 18.92
CA ALA A 48 4.90 16.63 18.69
C ALA A 48 5.05 15.74 19.92
N GLY A 49 6.24 15.71 20.55
CA GLY A 49 6.47 14.91 21.75
C GLY A 49 5.56 15.29 22.92
N ARG A 50 5.42 16.59 23.19
CA ARG A 50 4.54 17.12 24.24
C ARG A 50 3.07 16.83 23.93
N GLN A 51 2.60 17.15 22.72
CA GLN A 51 1.20 16.99 22.31
C GLN A 51 0.74 15.53 22.40
N TRP A 52 1.51 14.60 21.84
CA TRP A 52 1.19 13.18 21.91
C TRP A 52 1.31 12.63 23.33
N GLY A 53 2.32 13.08 24.09
CA GLY A 53 2.48 12.71 25.49
C GLY A 53 1.28 13.13 26.35
N GLU A 54 0.81 14.37 26.20
CA GLU A 54 -0.39 14.87 26.87
C GLU A 54 -1.65 14.11 26.43
N TYR A 55 -1.82 13.93 25.13
CA TYR A 55 -2.99 13.25 24.56
C TYR A 55 -3.13 11.78 24.99
N TRP A 56 -2.02 11.09 25.19
CA TRP A 56 -2.02 9.69 25.61
C TRP A 56 -2.15 9.47 27.11
N LYS A 57 -1.88 10.48 27.96
CA LYS A 57 -2.02 10.35 29.42
C LYS A 57 -3.42 9.88 29.82
N ASP A 58 -4.44 10.44 29.19
CA ASP A 58 -5.85 10.17 29.54
C ASP A 58 -6.53 9.21 28.56
N LYS A 59 -5.76 8.58 27.66
CA LYS A 59 -6.28 7.69 26.60
C LYS A 59 -5.59 6.32 26.61
N PRO A 60 -5.99 5.42 27.52
CA PRO A 60 -5.49 4.05 27.51
C PRO A 60 -5.76 3.38 26.16
N LEU A 61 -4.96 2.36 25.84
CA LEU A 61 -5.17 1.55 24.63
C LEU A 61 -6.55 0.88 24.69
N ARG A 62 -7.27 0.87 23.55
CA ARG A 62 -8.57 0.18 23.50
C ARG A 62 -8.39 -1.33 23.53
N ASP A 63 -7.38 -1.85 22.84
CA ASP A 63 -6.99 -3.25 22.88
C ASP A 63 -5.86 -3.49 23.89
N ARG A 64 -6.19 -4.04 25.07
CA ARG A 64 -5.21 -4.39 26.12
C ARG A 64 -4.19 -5.45 25.71
N ARG A 65 -4.44 -6.20 24.62
CA ARG A 65 -3.45 -7.15 24.07
C ARG A 65 -2.32 -6.42 23.36
N TYR A 66 -2.58 -5.20 22.89
CA TYR A 66 -1.57 -4.37 22.28
C TYR A 66 -0.63 -3.83 23.36
N ASN A 67 0.66 -4.19 23.28
CA ASN A 67 1.68 -3.79 24.24
C ASN A 67 1.27 -3.93 25.72
N HIS A 68 0.58 -5.02 26.08
CA HIS A 68 0.09 -5.24 27.45
C HIS A 68 -0.76 -4.08 28.01
N GLY A 69 -1.45 -3.34 27.13
CA GLY A 69 -2.29 -2.20 27.49
C GLY A 69 -1.53 -0.91 27.78
N LEU A 70 -0.21 -0.88 27.59
CA LEU A 70 0.63 0.28 27.84
C LEU A 70 0.93 1.06 26.56
N ARG A 71 0.95 2.40 26.64
CA ARG A 71 1.48 3.24 25.56
C ARG A 71 3.00 3.06 25.47
N ARG A 72 3.54 3.20 24.25
CA ARG A 72 4.98 3.17 24.03
C ARG A 72 5.59 4.53 24.32
N ASP A 73 6.86 4.52 24.71
CA ASP A 73 7.62 5.73 24.94
C ASP A 73 7.70 6.59 23.68
N ILE A 74 7.73 7.90 23.88
CA ILE A 74 8.01 8.88 22.84
C ILE A 74 9.43 9.39 23.06
N VAL A 75 10.29 9.21 22.05
CA VAL A 75 11.66 9.71 22.05
C VAL A 75 11.77 10.92 21.13
N GLY A 76 12.42 11.98 21.62
CA GLY A 76 12.78 13.13 20.79
C GLY A 76 13.92 12.77 19.84
N LEU A 77 13.81 13.21 18.58
CA LEU A 77 14.85 12.97 17.58
C LEU A 77 16.02 13.96 17.71
N ASP A 78 17.22 13.43 17.91
CA ASP A 78 18.48 14.05 17.51
C ASP A 78 18.80 13.71 16.05
N TYR A 79 18.67 14.70 15.16
CA TYR A 79 18.91 14.53 13.73
C TYR A 79 20.37 14.20 13.37
N ARG A 80 21.33 14.53 14.25
CA ARG A 80 22.77 14.28 14.02
C ARG A 80 23.15 12.80 14.08
N ARG A 81 22.24 11.96 14.59
CA ARG A 81 22.43 10.51 14.69
C ARG A 81 22.06 9.77 13.41
N PHE A 82 21.34 10.40 12.48
CA PHE A 82 21.11 9.82 11.16
C PHE A 82 22.39 9.86 10.33
N LYS A 83 22.67 8.77 9.61
CA LYS A 83 23.76 8.68 8.64
C LYS A 83 23.40 9.35 7.33
N TYR A 84 22.10 9.39 7.01
CA TYR A 84 21.60 10.03 5.81
C TYR A 84 20.18 10.54 6.02
N ILE A 85 19.92 11.77 5.58
CA ILE A 85 18.57 12.35 5.52
C ILE A 85 18.28 12.62 4.05
N VAL A 86 17.32 11.90 3.47
CA VAL A 86 16.92 12.04 2.07
C VAL A 86 16.06 13.29 1.93
N PRO A 87 16.52 14.35 1.23
CA PRO A 87 15.74 15.55 1.00
C PRO A 87 14.56 15.29 0.06
N GLN A 88 13.61 16.22 0.02
CA GLN A 88 12.33 16.06 -0.69
C GLN A 88 12.47 15.89 -2.21
N HIS A 89 13.57 16.37 -2.81
CA HIS A 89 13.81 16.35 -4.26
C HIS A 89 14.77 15.22 -4.71
N GLU A 90 15.30 14.42 -3.78
CA GLU A 90 16.31 13.41 -4.11
C GLU A 90 15.71 12.01 -4.20
N SER A 91 15.99 11.32 -5.31
CA SER A 91 15.79 9.88 -5.47
C SER A 91 17.10 9.15 -5.17
N VAL A 92 17.05 8.11 -4.34
CA VAL A 92 18.22 7.34 -3.92
C VAL A 92 17.88 5.86 -3.79
N ILE A 93 18.85 5.01 -4.15
CA ILE A 93 18.88 3.59 -3.82
C ILE A 93 19.96 3.37 -2.75
N PHE A 94 19.56 2.87 -1.60
CA PHE A 94 20.49 2.45 -0.56
C PHE A 94 20.80 0.98 -0.68
N ARG A 95 22.08 0.65 -0.54
CA ARG A 95 22.56 -0.73 -0.43
C ARG A 95 23.28 -0.91 0.90
N ASP A 96 23.18 -2.11 1.44
CA ASP A 96 24.02 -2.50 2.55
C ASP A 96 25.48 -2.53 2.08
N MET A 97 26.36 -1.87 2.83
CA MET A 97 27.76 -1.68 2.42
C MET A 97 28.52 -3.00 2.26
N ASP A 98 28.21 -4.00 3.08
CA ASP A 98 28.94 -5.26 3.14
C ASP A 98 28.40 -6.28 2.13
N SER A 99 27.07 -6.49 2.09
CA SER A 99 26.42 -7.46 1.19
C SER A 99 26.11 -6.92 -0.20
N LYS A 100 26.09 -5.59 -0.37
CA LYS A 100 25.65 -4.87 -1.58
C LYS A 100 24.18 -5.08 -1.94
N GLU A 101 23.40 -5.72 -1.07
CA GLU A 101 21.97 -5.90 -1.29
C GLU A 101 21.23 -4.56 -1.14
N THR A 102 20.25 -4.31 -2.00
CA THR A 102 19.32 -3.18 -1.88
C THR A 102 18.56 -3.29 -0.55
N VAL A 103 18.50 -2.19 0.21
CA VAL A 103 17.82 -2.13 1.52
C VAL A 103 16.69 -1.11 1.59
N LEU A 104 16.78 -0.04 0.81
CA LEU A 104 15.78 1.01 0.68
C LEU A 104 15.88 1.63 -0.71
N VAL A 105 14.75 1.85 -1.36
CA VAL A 105 14.64 2.58 -2.61
C VAL A 105 13.70 3.76 -2.37
N VAL A 106 14.10 4.96 -2.78
CA VAL A 106 13.28 6.18 -2.77
C VAL A 106 13.28 6.76 -4.18
N LEU A 107 12.12 6.80 -4.82
CA LEU A 107 11.93 7.39 -6.15
C LEU A 107 10.96 8.57 -6.03
N ARG A 108 11.44 9.77 -6.34
CA ARG A 108 10.65 11.00 -6.46
C ARG A 108 10.04 11.10 -7.87
N ASP A 109 9.05 11.96 -8.01
CA ASP A 109 8.32 12.20 -9.27
C ASP A 109 7.80 10.90 -9.90
N PHE A 110 7.24 10.03 -9.06
CA PHE A 110 6.92 8.66 -9.43
C PHE A 110 5.71 8.54 -10.38
N ILE A 111 4.65 9.28 -10.09
CA ILE A 111 3.42 9.38 -10.87
C ILE A 111 3.61 10.55 -11.86
N PRO A 112 3.54 10.30 -13.19
CA PRO A 112 3.84 11.33 -14.19
C PRO A 112 2.72 12.35 -14.40
N ASP A 113 1.51 12.06 -13.92
CA ASP A 113 0.30 12.84 -14.20
C ASP A 113 -0.30 13.39 -12.91
N GLU A 114 -0.47 14.71 -12.87
CA GLU A 114 -0.93 15.43 -11.68
C GLU A 114 -2.41 15.17 -11.37
N ASP A 115 -3.26 15.08 -12.38
CA ASP A 115 -4.70 14.92 -12.18
C ASP A 115 -5.05 13.48 -11.77
N LEU A 116 -4.29 12.51 -12.27
CA LEU A 116 -4.26 11.15 -11.76
C LEU A 116 -3.86 11.13 -10.29
N ARG A 117 -2.80 11.85 -9.90
CA ARG A 117 -2.36 11.92 -8.49
C ARG A 117 -3.44 12.53 -7.60
N LYS A 118 -4.10 13.61 -8.03
CA LYS A 118 -5.26 14.20 -7.31
C LYS A 118 -6.41 13.20 -7.16
N SER A 119 -6.68 12.41 -8.21
CA SER A 119 -7.68 11.35 -8.15
C SER A 119 -7.29 10.26 -7.13
N MET A 120 -6.02 9.88 -7.06
CA MET A 120 -5.51 8.95 -6.04
C MET A 120 -5.66 9.50 -4.61
N ILE A 121 -5.43 10.80 -4.39
CA ILE A 121 -5.65 11.45 -3.09
C ILE A 121 -7.10 11.27 -2.64
N ASN A 122 -8.06 11.54 -3.53
CA ASN A 122 -9.49 11.41 -3.22
C ASN A 122 -9.88 9.97 -2.90
N VAL A 123 -9.41 9.01 -3.70
CA VAL A 123 -9.64 7.58 -3.46
C VAL A 123 -9.07 7.14 -2.11
N CYS A 124 -7.83 7.54 -1.76
CA CYS A 124 -7.25 7.23 -0.44
C CYS A 124 -8.11 7.79 0.70
N ARG A 125 -8.59 9.03 0.57
CA ARG A 125 -9.45 9.68 1.58
C ARG A 125 -10.78 8.96 1.74
N GLU A 126 -11.42 8.57 0.65
CA GLU A 126 -12.67 7.82 0.69
C GLU A 126 -12.49 6.45 1.34
N ILE A 127 -11.43 5.72 0.98
CA ILE A 127 -11.11 4.42 1.60
C ILE A 127 -10.98 4.59 3.12
N VAL A 128 -10.17 5.53 3.61
CA VAL A 128 -10.03 5.70 5.08
C VAL A 128 -11.30 6.21 5.75
N THR A 129 -12.17 6.92 5.02
CA THR A 129 -13.45 7.41 5.54
C THR A 129 -14.45 6.26 5.75
N TYR A 130 -14.51 5.32 4.79
CA TYR A 130 -15.53 4.27 4.79
C TYR A 130 -15.05 2.91 5.28
N HIS A 131 -13.74 2.64 5.22
CA HIS A 131 -13.15 1.40 5.75
C HIS A 131 -12.72 1.56 7.20
N ARG A 132 -12.68 0.42 7.91
CA ARG A 132 -12.13 0.40 9.26
C ARG A 132 -10.62 0.51 9.21
N ASP A 133 -10.10 1.36 10.09
CA ASP A 133 -8.70 1.37 10.41
C ASP A 133 -8.26 0.04 11.04
N ASP A 134 -7.22 -0.54 10.44
CA ASP A 134 -6.59 -1.79 10.84
C ASP A 134 -5.68 -1.62 12.05
N ARG A 135 -5.28 -0.39 12.35
CA ARG A 135 -4.25 -0.06 13.35
C ARG A 135 -4.73 0.98 14.35
N ARG A 136 -5.89 0.71 14.94
CA ARG A 136 -6.64 1.56 15.91
C ARG A 136 -5.89 2.09 17.13
N GLU A 137 -4.66 1.64 17.38
CA GLU A 137 -3.83 2.08 18.50
C GLU A 137 -2.66 2.98 18.06
N ASP A 138 -2.38 3.02 16.76
CA ASP A 138 -1.37 3.86 16.14
C ASP A 138 -1.99 5.21 15.73
N PRO A 139 -1.21 6.31 15.69
CA PRO A 139 -1.62 7.58 15.12
C PRO A 139 -2.02 7.50 13.64
N GLY A 140 -3.05 8.27 13.26
CA GLY A 140 -3.58 8.30 11.89
C GLY A 140 -4.36 7.04 11.52
N MET A 141 -4.66 6.88 10.22
CA MET A 141 -5.46 5.75 9.71
C MET A 141 -4.66 4.92 8.72
N LEU A 142 -4.86 3.61 8.78
CA LEU A 142 -4.39 2.66 7.77
C LEU A 142 -5.51 1.65 7.49
N SER A 143 -6.07 1.68 6.28
CA SER A 143 -7.23 0.86 5.91
C SER A 143 -6.96 0.01 4.67
N HIS A 144 -7.14 -1.30 4.77
CA HIS A 144 -7.00 -2.23 3.63
C HIS A 144 -8.07 -2.03 2.55
N PHE A 145 -7.70 -2.31 1.30
CA PHE A 145 -8.59 -2.51 0.16
C PHE A 145 -8.08 -3.66 -0.73
N GLY A 146 -8.94 -4.19 -1.60
CA GLY A 146 -8.65 -5.44 -2.34
C GLY A 146 -8.86 -6.67 -1.48
N TYR A 147 -8.01 -7.69 -1.59
CA TYR A 147 -8.18 -8.94 -0.85
C TYR A 147 -7.64 -8.90 0.59
N THR A 148 -8.37 -9.48 1.52
CA THR A 148 -7.96 -9.69 2.92
C THR A 148 -8.17 -11.15 3.33
N CYS A 149 -7.67 -11.51 4.51
CA CYS A 149 -7.87 -12.85 5.08
C CYS A 149 -9.25 -13.05 5.75
N GLY A 150 -10.14 -12.07 5.72
CA GLY A 150 -11.44 -12.14 6.39
C GLY A 150 -11.33 -12.30 7.91
N SER A 151 -12.30 -13.01 8.50
CA SER A 151 -12.38 -13.23 9.95
C SER A 151 -11.21 -14.06 10.47
N ARG A 152 -10.68 -13.72 11.65
CA ARG A 152 -9.63 -14.52 12.32
C ARG A 152 -10.10 -15.95 12.67
N HIS A 153 -11.39 -16.12 12.94
CA HIS A 153 -11.97 -17.42 13.32
C HIS A 153 -12.28 -18.33 12.11
N ASP A 154 -12.45 -17.73 10.93
CA ASP A 154 -12.67 -18.44 9.66
C ASP A 154 -11.91 -17.70 8.53
N PRO A 155 -10.58 -17.85 8.49
CA PRO A 155 -9.76 -17.08 7.57
C PRO A 155 -9.95 -17.55 6.13
N GLN A 156 -10.53 -16.68 5.31
CA GLN A 156 -10.85 -16.90 3.91
C GLN A 156 -10.47 -15.66 3.10
N ILE A 157 -10.02 -15.87 1.86
CA ILE A 157 -9.81 -14.75 0.95
C ILE A 157 -11.16 -14.09 0.69
N ARG A 158 -11.27 -12.80 1.05
CA ARG A 158 -12.46 -11.98 0.86
C ARG A 158 -12.03 -10.58 0.46
N LEU A 159 -12.91 -9.82 -0.19
CA LEU A 159 -12.66 -8.39 -0.34
C LEU A 159 -12.62 -7.73 1.04
N ALA A 160 -11.76 -6.74 1.19
CA ALA A 160 -11.76 -5.83 2.32
C ALA A 160 -13.17 -5.25 2.39
N ALA A 161 -13.92 -5.59 3.43
CA ALA A 161 -15.24 -5.03 3.63
C ALA A 161 -15.10 -3.74 4.43
N ALA A 162 -15.83 -2.70 4.03
CA ALA A 162 -16.16 -1.61 4.92
C ALA A 162 -16.71 -2.19 6.23
N CYS A 163 -16.25 -1.68 7.38
CA CYS A 163 -16.91 -1.99 8.65
C CYS A 163 -18.18 -1.19 8.87
N ILE A 164 -18.55 -0.36 7.90
CA ILE A 164 -19.88 0.20 7.76
C ILE A 164 -20.75 -0.91 7.17
N ARG A 165 -21.80 -1.31 7.88
CA ARG A 165 -22.78 -2.28 7.35
C ARG A 165 -23.22 -1.82 5.97
N LEU A 166 -23.02 -2.66 4.95
CA LEU A 166 -23.55 -2.49 3.59
C LEU A 166 -25.03 -2.90 3.57
N ASP A 167 -25.80 -2.32 4.48
CA ASP A 167 -27.21 -2.63 4.75
C ASP A 167 -28.18 -1.95 3.78
N THR A 168 -27.72 -0.94 3.04
CA THR A 168 -28.49 -0.28 1.97
C THR A 168 -27.85 -0.49 0.60
N ASP A 169 -28.66 -0.44 -0.45
CA ASP A 169 -28.17 -0.58 -1.82
C ASP A 169 -27.27 0.59 -2.23
N GLU A 170 -27.54 1.79 -1.73
CA GLU A 170 -26.66 2.96 -1.90
C GLU A 170 -25.24 2.68 -1.36
N LYS A 171 -25.12 2.12 -0.15
CA LYS A 171 -23.83 1.78 0.44
C LYS A 171 -23.12 0.69 -0.37
N LYS A 172 -23.86 -0.31 -0.87
CA LYS A 172 -23.29 -1.37 -1.75
C LYS A 172 -22.80 -0.81 -3.08
N LEU A 173 -23.57 0.10 -3.70
CA LEU A 173 -23.19 0.76 -4.95
C LEU A 173 -21.94 1.62 -4.77
N ARG A 174 -21.88 2.41 -3.69
CA ARG A 174 -20.68 3.19 -3.32
C ARG A 174 -19.47 2.29 -3.11
N GLU A 175 -19.63 1.19 -2.40
CA GLU A 175 -18.54 0.23 -2.16
C GLU A 175 -18.05 -0.41 -3.47
N ALA A 176 -18.96 -0.75 -4.38
CA ALA A 176 -18.58 -1.29 -5.69
C ALA A 176 -17.79 -0.26 -6.52
N ASP A 177 -18.29 0.97 -6.61
CA ASP A 177 -17.61 2.08 -7.30
C ASP A 177 -16.22 2.39 -6.70
N MET A 178 -16.13 2.44 -5.37
CA MET A 178 -14.87 2.66 -4.68
C MET A 178 -13.88 1.52 -4.93
N ASN A 179 -14.34 0.26 -4.93
CA ASN A 179 -13.49 -0.89 -5.25
C ASN A 179 -12.96 -0.83 -6.69
N ASP A 180 -13.80 -0.47 -7.67
CA ASP A 180 -13.36 -0.28 -9.06
C ASP A 180 -12.30 0.83 -9.16
N ARG A 181 -12.51 1.98 -8.51
CA ARG A 181 -11.53 3.07 -8.47
C ARG A 181 -10.24 2.67 -7.75
N ALA A 182 -10.33 2.02 -6.60
CA ALA A 182 -9.19 1.57 -5.82
C ALA A 182 -8.36 0.53 -6.60
N GLN A 183 -9.03 -0.40 -7.29
CA GLN A 183 -8.38 -1.37 -8.18
C GLN A 183 -7.64 -0.67 -9.33
N GLY A 184 -8.28 0.31 -9.98
CA GLY A 184 -7.68 1.08 -11.06
C GLY A 184 -6.40 1.80 -10.61
N MET A 185 -6.46 2.49 -9.47
CA MET A 185 -5.29 3.20 -8.93
C MET A 185 -4.17 2.23 -8.52
N ALA A 186 -4.52 1.12 -7.87
CA ALA A 186 -3.55 0.06 -7.55
C ALA A 186 -2.90 -0.51 -8.81
N GLY A 187 -3.68 -0.75 -9.87
CA GLY A 187 -3.19 -1.23 -11.16
C GLY A 187 -2.19 -0.28 -11.78
N ILE A 188 -2.47 1.02 -11.75
CA ILE A 188 -1.56 2.05 -12.24
C ILE A 188 -0.26 2.08 -11.43
N VAL A 189 -0.35 2.14 -10.10
CA VAL A 189 0.83 2.17 -9.23
C VAL A 189 1.67 0.90 -9.40
N TRP A 190 1.04 -0.27 -9.47
CA TRP A 190 1.73 -1.53 -9.72
C TRP A 190 2.51 -1.53 -11.04
N ASN A 191 1.92 -1.02 -12.12
CA ASN A 191 2.61 -1.02 -13.42
C ASN A 191 3.68 0.07 -13.52
N LEU A 192 3.53 1.20 -12.81
CA LEU A 192 4.63 2.12 -12.56
C LEU A 192 5.75 1.44 -11.76
N MET A 193 5.41 0.61 -10.77
CA MET A 193 6.40 -0.13 -9.99
C MET A 193 7.18 -1.10 -10.87
N ARG A 194 6.48 -1.88 -11.70
CA ARG A 194 7.08 -2.78 -12.71
C ARG A 194 8.05 -2.05 -13.65
N SER A 195 7.69 -0.83 -14.02
CA SER A 195 8.46 -0.01 -14.95
C SER A 195 9.69 0.65 -14.32
N LYS A 196 9.63 1.03 -13.03
CA LYS A 196 10.62 1.94 -12.43
C LYS A 196 11.44 1.37 -11.28
N PHE A 197 10.97 0.36 -10.56
CA PHE A 197 11.72 -0.21 -9.43
C PHE A 197 12.77 -1.21 -9.87
N PRO A 198 13.84 -1.41 -9.07
CA PRO A 198 14.74 -2.55 -9.23
C PRO A 198 13.98 -3.88 -9.43
N PRO A 199 14.38 -4.71 -10.42
CA PRO A 199 13.64 -5.91 -10.81
C PRO A 199 13.37 -6.88 -9.66
N GLU A 200 14.28 -6.98 -8.69
CA GLU A 200 14.19 -7.89 -7.55
C GLU A 200 12.98 -7.61 -6.66
N ILE A 201 12.51 -6.35 -6.61
CA ILE A 201 11.36 -5.96 -5.81
C ILE A 201 10.09 -6.49 -6.47
N VAL A 202 9.92 -6.25 -7.77
CA VAL A 202 8.75 -6.70 -8.54
C VAL A 202 8.71 -8.22 -8.61
N ALA A 203 9.87 -8.86 -8.80
CA ALA A 203 9.99 -10.32 -8.82
C ALA A 203 9.52 -10.94 -7.50
N ASP A 204 9.87 -10.37 -6.35
CA ASP A 204 9.45 -10.87 -5.04
C ASP A 204 7.92 -10.90 -4.85
N TYR A 205 7.19 -9.88 -5.32
CA TYR A 205 5.72 -9.89 -5.33
C TYR A 205 5.20 -11.01 -6.25
N ASN A 206 5.69 -11.07 -7.49
CA ASN A 206 5.22 -12.03 -8.49
C ASN A 206 5.49 -13.48 -8.07
N ASP A 207 6.68 -13.76 -7.56
CA ASP A 207 7.08 -15.06 -7.05
C ASP A 207 6.22 -15.45 -5.86
N THR A 208 6.01 -14.54 -4.89
CA THR A 208 5.15 -14.81 -3.72
C THR A 208 3.71 -15.12 -4.14
N ILE A 209 3.12 -14.33 -5.05
CA ILE A 209 1.76 -14.53 -5.53
C ILE A 209 1.64 -15.89 -6.23
N ARG A 210 2.56 -16.19 -7.15
CA ARG A 210 2.57 -17.43 -7.95
C ARG A 210 2.78 -18.67 -7.08
N GLU A 211 3.80 -18.68 -6.23
CA GLU A 211 4.17 -19.84 -5.40
C GLU A 211 3.08 -20.20 -4.38
N ASN A 212 2.31 -19.22 -3.93
CA ASN A 212 1.25 -19.42 -2.95
C ASN A 212 -0.14 -19.50 -3.60
N GLY A 213 -0.26 -19.33 -4.93
CA GLY A 213 -1.53 -19.37 -5.65
C GLY A 213 -2.54 -18.32 -5.16
N ILE A 214 -2.06 -17.14 -4.80
CA ILE A 214 -2.87 -16.03 -4.32
C ILE A 214 -3.46 -15.29 -5.53
N PRO A 215 -4.74 -14.89 -5.54
CA PRO A 215 -5.30 -14.06 -6.60
C PRO A 215 -4.64 -12.70 -6.65
N ARG A 216 -4.37 -12.19 -7.85
CA ARG A 216 -4.18 -10.75 -8.06
C ARG A 216 -5.49 -10.02 -7.82
N MET A 217 -5.43 -8.74 -7.46
CA MET A 217 -6.62 -7.94 -7.17
C MET A 217 -7.44 -7.71 -8.45
N ASP A 218 -8.41 -8.60 -8.67
CA ASP A 218 -9.39 -8.57 -9.76
C ASP A 218 -10.80 -8.23 -9.26
N MET A 219 -10.95 -7.84 -7.98
CA MET A 219 -12.23 -7.52 -7.33
C MET A 219 -13.32 -8.59 -7.52
N MET A 220 -12.92 -9.87 -7.50
CA MET A 220 -13.79 -11.04 -7.68
C MET A 220 -14.47 -11.10 -9.07
N ARG A 221 -13.84 -10.53 -10.11
CA ARG A 221 -14.33 -10.57 -11.49
C ARG A 221 -14.02 -11.92 -12.16
N ASP A 222 -14.93 -12.36 -13.03
CA ASP A 222 -14.82 -13.65 -13.72
C ASP A 222 -13.80 -13.65 -14.88
N ASP A 223 -13.52 -12.50 -15.47
CA ASP A 223 -12.76 -12.36 -16.72
C ASP A 223 -11.23 -12.21 -16.52
N GLN A 224 -10.75 -12.17 -15.28
CA GLN A 224 -9.33 -11.98 -14.92
C GLN A 224 -8.67 -10.77 -15.63
N SER A 225 -9.49 -9.76 -15.96
CA SER A 225 -9.07 -8.51 -16.59
C SER A 225 -9.91 -7.35 -16.04
N PHE A 226 -9.39 -6.14 -16.14
CA PHE A 226 -10.08 -4.95 -15.68
C PHE A 226 -9.73 -3.76 -16.56
N THR A 227 -10.72 -2.96 -16.96
CA THR A 227 -10.50 -1.73 -17.72
C THR A 227 -10.82 -0.53 -16.85
N PHE A 228 -9.90 0.43 -16.84
CA PHE A 228 -10.02 1.67 -16.08
C PHE A 228 -9.71 2.88 -16.96
N LYS A 229 -10.36 4.01 -16.66
CA LYS A 229 -10.08 5.27 -17.36
C LYS A 229 -8.89 5.97 -16.73
N VAL A 230 -7.86 6.24 -17.52
CA VAL A 230 -6.66 6.98 -17.12
C VAL A 230 -6.47 8.15 -18.08
N GLY A 231 -6.59 9.39 -17.60
CA GLY A 231 -6.51 10.57 -18.47
C GLY A 231 -7.56 10.58 -19.58
N GLY A 232 -8.74 10.00 -19.33
CA GLY A 232 -9.81 9.85 -20.32
C GLY A 232 -9.69 8.64 -21.25
N GLU A 233 -8.55 7.96 -21.28
CA GLU A 233 -8.32 6.76 -22.09
C GLU A 233 -8.65 5.47 -21.35
N ASP A 234 -9.23 4.49 -22.04
CA ASP A 234 -9.44 3.16 -21.50
C ASP A 234 -8.13 2.36 -21.47
N VAL A 235 -7.78 1.88 -20.29
CA VAL A 235 -6.58 1.09 -20.01
C VAL A 235 -6.97 -0.25 -19.42
N THR A 236 -6.60 -1.34 -20.09
CA THR A 236 -6.91 -2.70 -19.65
C THR A 236 -5.70 -3.33 -18.94
N PHE A 237 -5.96 -3.90 -17.77
CA PHE A 237 -5.07 -4.70 -16.95
C PHE A 237 -5.47 -6.17 -17.04
N GLU A 238 -4.52 -7.09 -17.19
CA GLU A 238 -4.80 -8.51 -17.37
C GLU A 238 -3.76 -9.41 -16.68
N THR A 239 -3.95 -10.73 -16.75
CA THR A 239 -3.08 -11.74 -16.10
C THR A 239 -1.88 -12.18 -16.97
N GLY A 240 -1.53 -11.44 -18.02
CA GLY A 240 -0.46 -11.77 -18.98
C GLY A 240 0.87 -11.04 -18.74
N GLU A 241 1.96 -11.61 -19.26
CA GLU A 241 3.33 -11.05 -19.17
C GLU A 241 3.56 -9.89 -20.16
N ASN A 242 2.78 -9.84 -21.24
CA ASN A 242 2.97 -8.90 -22.36
C ASN A 242 1.94 -7.76 -22.31
N GLY A 243 1.91 -7.01 -21.21
CA GLY A 243 0.97 -5.90 -21.05
C GLY A 243 0.96 -5.32 -19.65
N LEU A 244 -0.10 -4.57 -19.36
CA LEU A 244 -0.36 -4.06 -18.02
C LEU A 244 -0.94 -5.18 -17.16
N GLU A 245 -0.32 -5.40 -16.02
CA GLU A 245 -0.64 -6.52 -15.15
C GLU A 245 -1.63 -6.09 -14.06
N LEU A 246 -2.49 -7.01 -13.64
CA LEU A 246 -3.31 -6.78 -12.44
C LEU A 246 -2.42 -6.52 -11.20
N PRO A 247 -2.86 -5.63 -10.30
CA PRO A 247 -2.09 -5.29 -9.11
C PRO A 247 -1.93 -6.46 -8.12
N PRO A 248 -1.05 -6.33 -7.12
CA PRO A 248 -0.95 -7.28 -6.02
C PRO A 248 -2.31 -7.49 -5.34
N PRO A 249 -2.50 -8.60 -4.60
CA PRO A 249 -3.79 -9.01 -4.05
C PRO A 249 -4.46 -7.94 -3.18
N SER A 250 -3.65 -7.12 -2.50
CA SER A 250 -4.08 -6.20 -1.46
C SER A 250 -3.22 -4.96 -1.43
N ALA A 251 -3.80 -3.86 -0.96
CA ALA A 251 -3.10 -2.65 -0.59
C ALA A 251 -3.81 -1.97 0.59
N MET A 252 -3.19 -0.96 1.15
CA MET A 252 -3.73 -0.13 2.22
C MET A 252 -3.71 1.33 1.81
N ALA A 253 -4.76 2.08 2.12
CA ALA A 253 -4.73 3.54 2.10
C ALA A 253 -4.31 4.06 3.47
N ALA A 254 -3.43 5.06 3.49
CA ALA A 254 -2.94 5.67 4.72
C ALA A 254 -3.26 7.17 4.73
N VAL A 255 -3.66 7.68 5.90
CA VAL A 255 -3.75 9.13 6.17
C VAL A 255 -3.11 9.41 7.51
N HIS A 256 -2.09 10.27 7.51
CA HIS A 256 -1.32 10.65 8.71
C HIS A 256 -0.77 9.46 9.51
N TYR A 257 -0.64 8.29 8.91
CA TYR A 257 -0.24 7.10 9.63
C TYR A 257 1.18 7.23 10.18
N ALA A 258 1.34 7.05 11.50
CA ALA A 258 2.65 7.01 12.13
C ALA A 258 2.80 5.78 13.02
N ARG A 259 4.02 5.23 13.10
CA ARG A 259 4.29 4.04 13.91
C ARG A 259 5.68 4.08 14.52
N TYR A 260 5.76 3.55 15.74
CA TYR A 260 6.98 3.34 16.50
C TYR A 260 8.02 2.52 15.72
N THR A 261 9.27 2.55 16.14
CA THR A 261 10.33 1.75 15.53
C THR A 261 10.04 0.25 15.72
N HIS A 262 9.86 -0.47 14.62
CA HIS A 262 9.44 -1.86 14.64
C HIS A 262 9.94 -2.62 13.42
N THR A 263 9.72 -3.93 13.44
CA THR A 263 9.80 -4.81 12.28
C THR A 263 8.42 -5.37 11.97
N GLU A 264 8.19 -5.77 10.73
CA GLU A 264 6.97 -6.46 10.33
C GLU A 264 7.29 -7.82 9.71
N SER A 265 6.40 -8.78 9.96
CA SER A 265 6.42 -10.05 9.24
C SER A 265 5.42 -9.98 8.10
N ASN A 266 5.90 -10.14 6.87
CA ASN A 266 5.07 -10.09 5.68
C ASN A 266 5.17 -11.41 4.88
N GLY A 267 4.28 -11.63 3.92
CA GLY A 267 4.33 -12.82 3.06
C GLY A 267 5.43 -12.73 2.00
N ASN A 268 5.71 -11.52 1.51
CA ASN A 268 6.80 -11.21 0.60
C ASN A 268 7.91 -10.39 1.29
N SER A 269 9.03 -10.17 0.59
CA SER A 269 10.24 -9.58 1.14
C SER A 269 10.30 -8.06 1.13
N TRP A 270 9.43 -7.42 0.36
CA TRP A 270 9.40 -5.98 0.18
C TRP A 270 8.03 -5.40 0.54
N ILE A 271 8.03 -4.23 1.16
CA ILE A 271 6.85 -3.36 1.22
C ILE A 271 7.13 -2.16 0.34
N VAL A 272 6.12 -1.72 -0.41
CA VAL A 272 6.20 -0.49 -1.21
C VAL A 272 5.11 0.46 -0.77
N ALA A 273 5.49 1.70 -0.44
CA ALA A 273 4.58 2.79 -0.19
C ALA A 273 4.67 3.82 -1.33
N CYS A 274 3.52 4.30 -1.81
CA CYS A 274 3.39 5.40 -2.75
C CYS A 274 2.70 6.57 -2.04
N THR A 275 3.48 7.55 -1.61
CA THR A 275 3.01 8.81 -1.04
C THR A 275 2.50 9.70 -2.17
N VAL A 276 1.18 9.87 -2.26
CA VAL A 276 0.53 10.66 -3.30
C VAL A 276 0.38 12.13 -2.91
N ASN A 277 0.39 12.43 -1.60
CA ASN A 277 0.48 13.78 -1.08
C ASN A 277 1.26 13.80 0.23
N ALA A 278 2.12 14.79 0.39
CA ALA A 278 2.79 15.09 1.64
C ALA A 278 2.73 16.60 1.95
N PRO A 279 2.83 16.98 3.22
CA PRO A 279 3.00 18.38 3.62
C PRO A 279 4.30 18.95 3.08
N GLU A 280 4.30 20.21 2.64
CA GLU A 280 5.52 20.93 2.26
C GLU A 280 6.47 21.08 3.45
N ASP A 281 5.91 21.43 4.62
CA ASP A 281 6.65 21.54 5.88
C ASP A 281 6.92 20.16 6.50
N TYR A 282 8.09 19.62 6.13
CA TYR A 282 8.61 18.35 6.65
C TYR A 282 9.07 18.42 8.10
N THR A 283 9.22 19.62 8.68
CA THR A 283 9.78 19.77 10.03
C THR A 283 8.79 19.32 11.10
N LYS A 284 7.50 19.32 10.79
CA LYS A 284 6.40 18.95 11.70
C LYS A 284 6.09 17.45 11.74
N GLY A 285 7.07 16.60 11.49
CA GLY A 285 6.94 15.14 11.55
C GLY A 285 6.26 14.50 10.33
N GLY A 286 5.89 13.22 10.45
CA GLY A 286 5.50 12.36 9.32
C GLY A 286 6.66 11.85 8.45
N ASN A 287 7.90 11.93 8.94
CA ASN A 287 9.11 11.41 8.27
C ASN A 287 9.19 9.89 8.43
N PHE A 288 9.33 9.17 7.32
CA PHE A 288 9.66 7.74 7.36
C PHE A 288 11.15 7.58 7.69
N TYR A 289 11.52 6.53 8.42
CA TYR A 289 12.91 6.21 8.70
C TYR A 289 13.18 4.70 8.66
N LEU A 290 14.37 4.33 8.18
CA LEU A 290 14.93 2.99 8.29
C LEU A 290 15.97 2.98 9.42
N ALA A 291 15.50 2.76 10.65
CA ALA A 291 16.30 2.86 11.87
C ALA A 291 17.51 1.94 11.89
N SER A 292 17.44 0.78 11.21
CA SER A 292 18.57 -0.16 11.11
C SER A 292 19.81 0.44 10.44
N TYR A 293 19.64 1.43 9.56
CA TYR A 293 20.73 2.06 8.81
C TYR A 293 20.91 3.54 9.18
N GLY A 294 20.09 4.07 10.09
CA GLY A 294 20.07 5.50 10.40
C GLY A 294 19.74 6.35 9.18
N ILE A 295 18.78 5.91 8.36
CA ILE A 295 18.27 6.67 7.21
C ILE A 295 16.93 7.30 7.60
N MET A 296 16.77 8.59 7.33
CA MET A 296 15.48 9.27 7.40
C MET A 296 15.11 9.80 6.01
N MET A 297 13.84 9.73 5.66
CA MET A 297 13.30 10.33 4.45
C MET A 297 12.38 11.48 4.83
N LEU A 298 12.69 12.68 4.32
CA LEU A 298 11.77 13.79 4.43
C LEU A 298 10.52 13.50 3.57
N PRO A 299 9.30 13.70 4.12
CA PRO A 299 8.06 13.44 3.42
C PRO A 299 8.00 14.35 2.19
N ALA A 300 7.75 13.76 1.02
CA ALA A 300 7.51 14.53 -0.19
C ALA A 300 6.37 13.90 -0.98
N THR A 301 5.61 14.78 -1.63
CA THR A 301 4.56 14.39 -2.56
C THR A 301 5.17 13.58 -3.71
N ASN A 302 4.38 12.70 -4.30
CA ASN A 302 4.76 11.92 -5.48
C ASN A 302 6.00 11.04 -5.29
N THR A 303 6.08 10.34 -4.17
CA THR A 303 7.23 9.51 -3.81
C THR A 303 6.82 8.04 -3.70
N ALA A 304 7.56 7.16 -4.36
CA ALA A 304 7.49 5.73 -4.11
C ALA A 304 8.71 5.26 -3.31
N THR A 305 8.47 4.50 -2.26
CA THR A 305 9.49 3.99 -1.34
C THR A 305 9.34 2.49 -1.19
N ALA A 306 10.43 1.73 -1.35
CA ALA A 306 10.44 0.29 -1.08
C ALA A 306 11.47 -0.07 -0.02
N TRP A 307 11.08 -0.88 0.97
CA TRP A 307 11.98 -1.36 2.02
C TRP A 307 11.67 -2.80 2.40
N ARG A 308 12.63 -3.43 3.08
CA ARG A 308 12.46 -4.77 3.66
C ARG A 308 11.80 -4.65 5.04
N PRO A 309 10.65 -5.30 5.30
CA PRO A 309 9.87 -5.10 6.52
C PRO A 309 10.56 -5.61 7.80
N TRP A 310 11.51 -6.54 7.67
CA TRP A 310 12.28 -7.04 8.83
C TRP A 310 13.44 -6.12 9.24
N HIS A 311 13.75 -5.07 8.46
CA HIS A 311 14.62 -4.01 8.94
C HIS A 311 13.82 -3.10 9.86
N LEU A 312 14.39 -2.71 11.00
CA LEU A 312 13.77 -1.75 11.91
C LEU A 312 13.46 -0.44 11.18
N HIS A 313 12.20 -0.03 11.20
CA HIS A 313 11.68 1.15 10.53
C HIS A 313 10.50 1.75 11.32
N GLY A 314 10.08 2.94 10.93
CA GLY A 314 8.91 3.59 11.48
C GLY A 314 8.65 4.95 10.82
N THR A 315 7.70 5.67 11.37
CA THR A 315 7.33 7.01 10.90
C THR A 315 7.20 7.94 12.11
N THR A 316 7.82 9.11 12.05
CA THR A 316 7.79 10.07 13.15
C THR A 316 6.39 10.60 13.37
N LEU A 317 6.03 10.81 14.64
CA LEU A 317 4.84 11.54 15.05
C LEU A 317 4.84 12.94 14.43
N TYR A 318 3.67 13.38 13.96
CA TYR A 318 3.45 14.73 13.49
C TYR A 318 2.95 15.64 14.61
N GLU A 319 3.11 16.94 14.43
CA GLU A 319 2.42 17.92 15.29
C GLU A 319 0.91 17.85 15.03
N MET A 320 0.16 17.53 16.07
CA MET A 320 -1.24 17.14 15.95
C MET A 320 -2.16 18.11 16.69
N THR A 321 -3.38 18.21 16.17
CA THR A 321 -4.55 18.70 16.89
C THR A 321 -5.48 17.52 17.09
N PRO A 322 -6.04 17.31 18.30
CA PRO A 322 -7.05 16.28 18.51
C PRO A 322 -8.21 16.44 17.53
N SER A 323 -8.74 15.34 17.01
CA SER A 323 -9.97 15.40 16.20
C SER A 323 -11.11 16.03 17.03
N PRO A 324 -12.05 16.78 16.42
CA PRO A 324 -13.23 17.28 17.13
C PRO A 324 -14.01 16.20 17.88
N GLU A 325 -14.03 14.98 17.35
CA GLU A 325 -14.69 13.81 17.94
C GLU A 325 -13.84 13.08 19.00
N GLY A 326 -12.62 13.54 19.27
CA GLY A 326 -11.65 12.89 20.15
C GLY A 326 -11.29 11.44 19.79
N ARG A 327 -11.53 11.00 18.55
CA ARG A 327 -11.29 9.62 18.11
C ARG A 327 -9.82 9.42 17.73
N LEU A 328 -9.21 8.38 18.30
CA LEU A 328 -7.86 8.00 17.92
C LEU A 328 -7.82 7.56 16.46
N GLY A 329 -6.78 7.98 15.73
CA GLY A 329 -6.60 7.73 14.31
C GLY A 329 -7.18 8.82 13.41
N HIS A 330 -7.99 9.75 13.95
CA HIS A 330 -8.55 10.89 13.22
C HIS A 330 -7.85 12.21 13.56
N GLU A 331 -6.70 12.15 14.25
CA GLU A 331 -5.95 13.35 14.54
C GLU A 331 -5.51 14.03 13.23
N VAL A 332 -5.62 15.35 13.24
CA VAL A 332 -5.24 16.17 12.09
C VAL A 332 -3.90 16.81 12.38
N ARG A 333 -3.11 17.05 11.33
CA ARG A 333 -1.95 17.90 11.48
C ARG A 333 -2.37 19.30 11.86
N LYS A 334 -1.63 19.92 12.78
CA LYS A 334 -1.90 21.29 13.26
C LYS A 334 -1.89 22.33 12.13
N ASP A 335 -1.08 22.09 11.09
CA ASP A 335 -0.96 22.95 9.91
C ASP A 335 -1.98 22.66 8.81
N GLY A 336 -2.87 21.68 9.00
CA GLY A 336 -3.83 21.23 7.98
C GLY A 336 -3.20 20.50 6.79
N GLY A 337 -1.87 20.32 6.75
CA GLY A 337 -1.19 19.65 5.66
C GLY A 337 -1.54 18.15 5.63
N LEU A 338 -1.93 17.62 4.47
CA LEU A 338 -2.31 16.21 4.32
C LEU A 338 -1.08 15.33 4.02
N ASN A 339 -0.94 14.20 4.73
CA ASN A 339 -0.02 13.13 4.34
C ASN A 339 -0.84 11.89 4.01
N THR A 340 -0.86 11.47 2.75
CA THR A 340 -1.62 10.32 2.30
C THR A 340 -0.95 9.55 1.18
N GLY A 341 -1.23 8.25 1.13
CA GLY A 341 -0.62 7.34 0.18
C GLY A 341 -1.25 5.96 0.20
N MET A 342 -0.70 5.09 -0.65
CA MET A 342 -1.03 3.68 -0.72
C MET A 342 0.16 2.85 -0.29
N VAL A 343 -0.06 1.73 0.38
CA VAL A 343 0.96 0.77 0.78
C VAL A 343 0.60 -0.60 0.20
N PHE A 344 1.57 -1.24 -0.46
CA PHE A 344 1.41 -2.51 -1.14
C PHE A 344 2.19 -3.59 -0.41
N GLU A 345 1.53 -4.71 -0.14
CA GLU A 345 2.15 -5.90 0.43
C GLU A 345 1.41 -7.17 0.00
N VAL A 346 2.07 -8.32 0.09
CA VAL A 346 1.41 -9.63 0.05
C VAL A 346 1.36 -10.18 1.47
N SER A 347 0.27 -9.91 2.18
CA SER A 347 0.12 -10.25 3.59
C SER A 347 0.36 -11.75 3.88
N LYS A 348 1.08 -12.05 4.96
CA LYS A 348 1.24 -13.42 5.49
C LYS A 348 -0.12 -14.08 5.79
N SER A 349 -1.10 -13.29 6.22
CA SER A 349 -2.43 -13.78 6.55
C SER A 349 -3.21 -14.21 5.31
N LEU A 350 -3.00 -13.55 4.16
CA LEU A 350 -3.58 -13.99 2.87
C LEU A 350 -3.04 -15.36 2.47
N LYS A 351 -1.73 -15.61 2.64
CA LYS A 351 -1.13 -16.94 2.42
C LYS A 351 -1.75 -18.01 3.32
N ALA A 352 -2.05 -17.68 4.59
CA ALA A 352 -2.68 -18.62 5.51
C ALA A 352 -4.16 -18.89 5.14
N ALA A 353 -4.93 -17.83 4.85
CA ALA A 353 -6.32 -17.93 4.41
C ALA A 353 -6.43 -18.70 3.09
N ARG A 354 -5.48 -18.49 2.18
CA ARG A 354 -5.39 -19.20 0.91
C ARG A 354 -5.34 -20.72 1.10
N LYS A 355 -4.56 -21.23 2.07
CA LYS A 355 -4.48 -22.69 2.32
C LYS A 355 -5.80 -23.29 2.82
N ARG A 356 -6.71 -22.47 3.36
CA ARG A 356 -8.01 -22.88 3.91
C ARG A 356 -9.18 -22.58 2.99
N SER A 357 -8.97 -21.74 1.98
CA SER A 357 -10.00 -21.33 1.04
C SER A 357 -10.17 -22.33 -0.11
N ALA A 358 -11.40 -22.81 -0.30
CA ALA A 358 -11.83 -23.61 -1.45
C ALA A 358 -11.72 -22.88 -2.79
N TRP A 359 -11.38 -21.58 -2.77
CA TRP A 359 -11.30 -20.70 -3.95
C TRP A 359 -10.47 -21.26 -5.11
N LEU A 360 -9.39 -22.03 -4.86
CA LEU A 360 -8.60 -22.62 -5.98
C LEU A 360 -9.35 -23.79 -6.60
N ASP A 361 -10.04 -24.58 -5.77
CA ASP A 361 -10.80 -25.72 -6.24
C ASP A 361 -11.99 -25.25 -7.07
N ASP A 362 -12.61 -24.14 -6.70
CA ASP A 362 -13.74 -23.56 -7.43
C ASP A 362 -13.30 -22.82 -8.70
N CYS A 363 -12.20 -22.03 -8.67
CA CYS A 363 -11.63 -21.44 -9.88
C CYS A 363 -11.10 -22.51 -10.87
N ARG A 364 -10.51 -23.62 -10.36
CA ARG A 364 -10.08 -24.75 -11.21
C ARG A 364 -11.26 -25.48 -11.84
N LYS A 365 -12.32 -25.76 -11.07
CA LYS A 365 -13.58 -26.34 -11.60
C LYS A 365 -14.16 -25.45 -12.70
N TRP A 366 -14.10 -24.12 -12.54
CA TRP A 366 -14.59 -23.18 -13.54
C TRP A 366 -13.74 -23.16 -14.81
N LYS A 367 -12.39 -23.16 -14.69
CA LYS A 367 -11.48 -23.25 -15.84
C LYS A 367 -11.69 -24.55 -16.65
N VAL A 368 -11.94 -25.67 -15.97
CA VAL A 368 -12.30 -26.94 -16.63
C VAL A 368 -13.63 -26.82 -17.38
N ARG A 369 -14.67 -26.24 -16.77
CA ARG A 369 -15.99 -26.05 -17.40
C ARG A 369 -15.95 -25.16 -18.65
N LYS A 370 -15.16 -24.09 -18.66
CA LYS A 370 -14.99 -23.19 -19.81
C LYS A 370 -14.25 -23.89 -20.97
N ALA A 371 -13.24 -24.71 -20.66
CA ALA A 371 -12.55 -25.54 -21.64
C ALA A 371 -13.41 -26.68 -22.22
N THR A 372 -14.39 -27.19 -21.46
CA THR A 372 -15.30 -28.26 -21.88
C THR A 372 -16.63 -27.75 -22.44
N SER A 373 -16.81 -26.45 -22.66
CA SER A 373 -18.02 -25.94 -23.31
C SER A 373 -18.14 -26.57 -24.71
N PRO A 374 -19.31 -27.12 -25.10
CA PRO A 374 -19.43 -27.90 -26.32
C PRO A 374 -19.02 -27.05 -27.52
N LYS A 375 -18.13 -27.58 -28.37
CA LYS A 375 -18.01 -27.08 -29.75
C LYS A 375 -19.41 -27.09 -30.33
N VAL A 376 -19.96 -25.90 -30.58
CA VAL A 376 -21.20 -25.74 -31.34
C VAL A 376 -21.03 -26.54 -32.63
N SER A 377 -21.69 -27.68 -32.69
CA SER A 377 -21.65 -28.56 -33.84
C SER A 377 -22.36 -27.83 -34.98
N SER A 378 -21.58 -27.32 -35.92
CA SER A 378 -22.09 -26.86 -37.19
C SER A 378 -22.95 -27.97 -37.81
N PRO A 379 -24.13 -27.67 -38.38
CA PRO A 379 -24.96 -28.70 -38.98
C PRO A 379 -24.21 -29.30 -40.17
N LYS A 380 -23.89 -30.59 -40.10
CA LYS A 380 -23.33 -31.33 -41.23
C LYS A 380 -24.43 -31.55 -42.26
N MET A 381 -24.39 -30.77 -43.34
CA MET A 381 -25.04 -31.15 -44.58
C MET A 381 -24.40 -32.43 -45.15
N SER A 382 -25.26 -33.34 -45.58
CA SER A 382 -24.91 -34.60 -46.22
C SER A 382 -24.46 -34.35 -47.67
N SER A 383 -23.30 -34.88 -48.07
CA SER A 383 -23.06 -35.21 -49.47
C SER A 383 -22.02 -36.33 -49.60
N SER A 384 -22.54 -37.48 -50.03
CA SER A 384 -21.97 -38.48 -50.94
C SER A 384 -20.44 -38.57 -51.14
N ARG A 385 -19.94 -39.77 -50.81
CA ARG A 385 -18.75 -40.46 -51.35
C ARG A 385 -18.44 -40.15 -52.82
N ILE A 386 -17.21 -39.74 -53.10
CA ILE A 386 -16.46 -40.10 -54.31
C ILE A 386 -15.03 -40.47 -53.89
N LYS A 387 -14.56 -41.64 -54.32
CA LYS A 387 -13.18 -42.15 -54.20
C LYS A 387 -12.40 -41.77 -55.47
N ALA A 388 -11.19 -41.24 -55.30
CA ALA A 388 -10.03 -41.26 -56.21
C ALA A 388 -9.00 -40.30 -55.58
N SER A 389 -7.69 -40.41 -55.66
CA SER A 389 -6.70 -41.37 -56.16
C SER A 389 -5.35 -40.76 -55.74
N GLU A 390 -4.38 -41.59 -55.39
CA GLU A 390 -3.01 -41.15 -55.07
C GLU A 390 -2.38 -40.33 -56.22
N VAL A 391 -1.81 -39.17 -55.89
CA VAL A 391 -0.78 -38.52 -56.72
C VAL A 391 0.28 -37.92 -55.79
N ARG A 392 1.51 -38.44 -55.91
CA ARG A 392 2.75 -37.88 -55.37
C ARG A 392 3.13 -36.59 -56.11
N ALA A 393 3.55 -35.57 -55.38
CA ALA A 393 4.29 -34.40 -55.89
C ALA A 393 5.08 -33.73 -54.73
N PRO A 394 6.12 -32.93 -55.01
CA PRO A 394 7.41 -33.05 -54.33
C PRO A 394 7.69 -32.04 -53.21
N LYS A 395 8.69 -32.38 -52.40
CA LYS A 395 9.29 -31.56 -51.35
C LYS A 395 9.89 -30.27 -51.93
N SER A 396 9.39 -29.12 -51.48
CA SER A 396 10.08 -27.83 -51.58
C SER A 396 10.64 -27.47 -50.21
N GLY A 397 11.93 -27.16 -50.18
CA GLY A 397 12.66 -26.72 -48.99
C GLY A 397 12.30 -25.28 -48.62
N LEU A 398 12.11 -25.05 -47.33
CA LEU A 398 12.05 -23.73 -46.70
C LEU A 398 13.41 -23.43 -46.06
N PRO A 399 13.91 -22.18 -46.14
CA PRO A 399 15.18 -21.80 -45.53
C PRO A 399 15.05 -21.61 -44.02
N GLU A 400 16.10 -22.00 -43.31
CA GLU A 400 16.29 -21.89 -41.86
C GLU A 400 16.20 -20.43 -41.39
N THR A 401 15.28 -20.16 -40.47
CA THR A 401 15.29 -18.94 -39.66
C THR A 401 16.29 -19.08 -38.52
N LYS A 402 17.18 -18.09 -38.42
CA LYS A 402 18.18 -17.97 -37.36
C LYS A 402 17.50 -17.93 -36.00
N THR A 403 17.90 -18.84 -35.13
CA THR A 403 17.56 -18.89 -33.71
C THR A 403 18.16 -17.69 -32.98
N GLU A 404 17.32 -16.93 -32.29
CA GLU A 404 17.75 -15.98 -31.26
C GLU A 404 18.37 -16.74 -30.07
N PRO A 405 19.37 -16.15 -29.38
CA PRO A 405 19.98 -16.80 -28.23
C PRO A 405 19.00 -16.86 -27.05
N PRO A 406 19.00 -17.96 -26.28
CA PRO A 406 18.12 -18.10 -25.13
C PRO A 406 18.50 -17.09 -24.04
N SER A 407 17.48 -16.37 -23.56
CA SER A 407 17.48 -15.57 -22.34
C SER A 407 18.20 -16.30 -21.21
N THR A 408 19.20 -15.64 -20.61
CA THR A 408 19.94 -16.08 -19.43
C THR A 408 18.97 -16.29 -18.28
N ARG A 409 18.59 -17.55 -18.05
CA ARG A 409 17.95 -18.00 -16.82
C ARG A 409 18.87 -17.66 -15.66
N TYR A 410 18.40 -16.81 -14.75
CA TYR A 410 19.00 -16.67 -13.44
C TYR A 410 18.95 -18.02 -12.72
N THR A 411 20.10 -18.67 -12.55
CA THR A 411 20.25 -19.82 -11.67
C THR A 411 20.13 -19.33 -10.22
N LEU A 412 18.96 -19.54 -9.62
CA LEU A 412 18.74 -19.39 -8.19
C LEU A 412 19.69 -20.34 -7.44
N ARG A 413 20.53 -19.79 -6.57
CA ARG A 413 21.36 -20.59 -5.66
C ARG A 413 20.45 -21.28 -4.62
N PRO A 414 20.77 -22.52 -4.20
CA PRO A 414 20.06 -23.18 -3.11
C PRO A 414 20.13 -22.34 -1.84
N ARG A 415 18.98 -22.11 -1.19
CA ARG A 415 18.90 -21.54 0.16
C ARG A 415 19.76 -22.37 1.10
N THR A 416 20.82 -21.78 1.63
CA THR A 416 21.45 -22.29 2.85
C THR A 416 20.46 -22.10 3.99
N THR A 417 19.96 -23.20 4.54
CA THR A 417 19.26 -23.22 5.82
C THR A 417 20.19 -22.65 6.89
N ARG A 418 19.78 -21.57 7.55
CA ARG A 418 20.41 -21.07 8.77
C ARG A 418 19.40 -21.05 9.93
N PRO A 419 19.88 -21.19 11.17
CA PRO A 419 19.11 -21.69 12.29
C PRO A 419 18.20 -20.63 12.89
N ASN A 420 17.10 -21.10 13.50
CA ASN A 420 16.21 -20.32 14.35
C ASN A 420 17.02 -19.66 15.47
N TYR A 421 17.08 -18.32 15.47
CA TYR A 421 17.39 -17.54 16.66
C TYR A 421 16.06 -17.10 17.28
N TYR A 422 15.57 -17.91 18.20
CA TYR A 422 14.60 -17.52 19.22
C TYR A 422 15.01 -18.23 20.50
N GLU A 423 15.83 -17.53 21.29
CA GLU A 423 15.99 -17.71 22.73
C GLU A 423 16.78 -16.48 23.20
N SER A 424 16.05 -15.48 23.67
CA SER A 424 16.63 -14.44 24.52
C SER A 424 16.21 -14.81 25.93
N ASP A 425 17.13 -15.49 26.62
CA ASP A 425 17.09 -15.69 28.06
C ASP A 425 17.09 -14.32 28.74
N LEU A 426 15.94 -13.94 29.29
CA LEU A 426 15.87 -12.93 30.33
C LEU A 426 16.13 -13.66 31.66
N GLU A 427 17.40 -13.69 32.07
CA GLU A 427 17.76 -14.01 33.45
C GLU A 427 17.20 -12.91 34.36
N LEU A 428 16.05 -13.17 34.97
CA LEU A 428 15.53 -12.41 36.09
C LEU A 428 16.28 -12.83 37.35
N SER A 429 16.94 -11.87 38.00
CA SER A 429 17.48 -12.04 39.36
C SER A 429 16.35 -12.30 40.37
N PRO A 430 16.56 -13.18 41.37
CA PRO A 430 15.53 -13.54 42.34
C PRO A 430 15.49 -12.55 43.50
N GLY A 431 14.29 -12.11 43.89
CA GLY A 431 14.13 -11.41 45.17
C GLY A 431 12.83 -10.62 45.32
N SER A 432 11.73 -11.31 45.59
CA SER A 432 10.70 -10.93 46.59
C SER A 432 9.47 -11.83 46.45
N GLU A 433 9.12 -12.52 47.53
CA GLU A 433 7.96 -13.42 47.67
C GLU A 433 6.62 -12.71 47.41
N PRO A 434 5.58 -13.44 46.94
CA PRO A 434 4.26 -12.87 46.71
C PRO A 434 3.43 -12.86 48.00
N ALA A 435 2.70 -11.75 48.21
CA ALA A 435 1.59 -11.70 49.14
C ALA A 435 0.36 -12.38 48.52
N GLU A 436 -0.17 -13.36 49.23
CA GLU A 436 -1.48 -13.96 49.01
C GLU A 436 -2.58 -12.89 49.12
N SER A 437 -3.51 -12.87 48.18
CA SER A 437 -4.82 -12.26 48.41
C SER A 437 -5.89 -12.99 47.62
N ASP A 438 -6.88 -13.44 48.37
CA ASP A 438 -8.00 -14.29 48.01
C ASP A 438 -8.82 -13.76 46.84
N PHE A 439 -9.16 -14.67 45.92
CA PHE A 439 -10.21 -14.48 44.92
C PHE A 439 -11.49 -15.13 45.44
N GLU A 440 -12.43 -14.30 45.88
CA GLU A 440 -13.83 -14.71 46.01
C GLU A 440 -14.58 -14.39 44.71
N ASP A 441 -15.18 -15.44 44.15
CA ASP A 441 -16.18 -15.41 43.09
C ASP A 441 -17.46 -14.72 43.59
N GLU A 442 -17.86 -13.61 42.98
CA GLU A 442 -19.26 -13.18 43.02
C GLU A 442 -19.81 -12.93 41.61
N HIS A 443 -20.70 -13.84 41.21
CA HIS A 443 -21.73 -13.63 40.21
C HIS A 443 -22.57 -12.41 40.57
N ARG A 444 -22.61 -11.40 39.68
CA ARG A 444 -23.72 -10.46 39.68
C ARG A 444 -24.17 -10.13 38.26
N SER A 445 -25.33 -10.70 37.93
CA SER A 445 -26.23 -10.23 36.90
C SER A 445 -26.80 -8.88 37.31
N GLU A 446 -26.74 -7.87 36.44
CA GLU A 446 -27.69 -6.76 36.47
C GLU A 446 -27.80 -6.17 35.05
N SER A 447 -29.03 -6.22 34.57
CA SER A 447 -29.56 -5.62 33.37
C SER A 447 -29.91 -4.17 33.66
N GLU A 448 -29.36 -3.21 32.91
CA GLU A 448 -29.97 -1.88 32.81
C GLU A 448 -29.91 -1.34 31.38
N THR A 449 -31.11 -1.11 30.88
CA THR A 449 -31.46 -0.32 29.69
C THR A 449 -31.23 1.16 29.97
N GLY A 450 -30.51 1.85 29.07
CA GLY A 450 -30.37 3.31 29.04
C GLY A 450 -30.59 3.84 27.62
N PRO A 451 -31.05 5.10 27.46
CA PRO A 451 -31.98 5.48 26.41
C PRO A 451 -31.34 5.88 25.08
N GLU A 452 -32.17 5.77 24.03
CA GLU A 452 -31.96 6.27 22.68
C GLU A 452 -31.72 7.79 22.69
N THR A 453 -30.62 8.23 22.09
CA THR A 453 -30.42 9.62 21.70
C THR A 453 -30.75 9.80 20.23
N GLU A 454 -31.81 10.56 19.97
CA GLU A 454 -32.22 11.03 18.65
C GLU A 454 -31.11 11.88 18.00
N LEU A 455 -30.79 11.56 16.74
CA LEU A 455 -29.91 12.33 15.89
C LEU A 455 -30.78 13.30 15.09
N GLU A 456 -30.73 14.59 15.44
CA GLU A 456 -31.30 15.66 14.62
C GLU A 456 -30.50 15.80 13.31
N VAL A 457 -31.19 15.55 12.20
CA VAL A 457 -30.72 15.74 10.84
C VAL A 457 -30.90 17.21 10.48
N TRP A 458 -29.78 17.92 10.28
CA TRP A 458 -29.80 19.25 9.65
C TRP A 458 -29.94 19.09 8.14
N THR A 459 -31.11 19.44 7.61
CA THR A 459 -31.33 19.64 6.17
C THR A 459 -31.00 21.08 5.82
N GLU A 460 -29.97 21.30 5.00
CA GLU A 460 -29.78 22.58 4.32
C GLU A 460 -30.81 22.71 3.18
N THR A 461 -31.73 23.66 3.34
CA THR A 461 -32.62 24.13 2.28
C THR A 461 -31.92 25.20 1.45
N GLU A 462 -31.84 24.96 0.14
CA GLU A 462 -31.64 25.99 -0.86
C GLU A 462 -32.77 27.02 -0.83
N SER A 463 -32.42 28.30 -0.82
CA SER A 463 -33.29 29.35 -1.37
C SER A 463 -32.43 30.46 -1.99
N GLY A 464 -32.55 30.58 -3.31
CA GLY A 464 -32.14 31.78 -4.02
C GLY A 464 -33.20 32.87 -3.91
N THR A 465 -32.78 34.13 -3.96
CA THR A 465 -33.26 35.14 -4.92
C THR A 465 -32.57 36.48 -4.68
N ASP A 466 -31.93 36.96 -5.75
CA ASP A 466 -31.84 38.34 -6.27
C ASP A 466 -31.93 39.54 -5.32
N THR A 467 -30.94 40.44 -5.42
CA THR A 467 -31.17 41.85 -5.77
C THR A 467 -29.87 42.57 -6.16
N GLU A 468 -30.07 43.59 -7.00
CA GLU A 468 -29.14 44.26 -7.90
C GLU A 468 -28.18 45.30 -7.29
N SER A 469 -27.20 45.68 -8.12
CA SER A 469 -26.53 47.01 -8.20
C SER A 469 -25.55 47.36 -7.07
N GLU A 470 -24.36 47.96 -7.26
CA GLU A 470 -23.82 48.85 -8.29
C GLU A 470 -22.29 48.61 -8.45
N SER A 471 -21.78 48.86 -9.66
CA SER A 471 -20.36 49.11 -9.93
C SER A 471 -19.97 50.54 -9.52
N PRO A 472 -18.69 50.84 -9.22
CA PRO A 472 -17.86 51.30 -10.33
C PRO A 472 -16.40 50.81 -10.34
N THR A 473 -15.95 50.66 -11.58
CA THR A 473 -14.60 50.76 -12.13
C THR A 473 -13.51 51.39 -11.25
N GLU A 474 -12.35 50.73 -11.16
CA GLU A 474 -11.09 51.40 -11.48
C GLU A 474 -9.99 50.42 -11.92
N SER A 475 -9.34 50.80 -13.01
CA SER A 475 -8.29 50.12 -13.75
C SER A 475 -6.92 50.35 -13.10
N PHE A 476 -6.10 49.30 -12.95
CA PHE A 476 -4.65 49.47 -12.84
C PHE A 476 -3.89 48.57 -13.83
N LYS A 477 -3.11 49.24 -14.69
CA LYS A 477 -2.15 48.65 -15.63
C LYS A 477 -0.85 48.24 -14.91
N PRO A 478 -0.08 47.30 -15.47
CA PRO A 478 1.21 46.89 -14.91
C PRO A 478 2.33 47.87 -15.29
N ILE A 479 3.25 48.12 -14.36
CA ILE A 479 4.50 48.83 -14.63
C ILE A 479 5.62 47.80 -14.84
N ASN A 480 6.12 47.76 -16.07
CA ASN A 480 7.47 47.28 -16.39
C ASN A 480 8.48 48.35 -15.96
N GLY A 481 9.61 47.94 -15.37
CA GLY A 481 10.68 48.86 -15.00
C GLY A 481 11.95 48.15 -14.56
N SER A 482 12.75 47.73 -15.53
CA SER A 482 14.18 47.43 -15.40
C SER A 482 14.99 48.57 -14.77
N ARG A 483 15.98 48.24 -13.92
CA ARG A 483 17.39 48.66 -14.09
C ARG A 483 18.31 48.09 -13.00
N SER A 484 19.42 47.55 -13.48
CA SER A 484 20.76 47.46 -12.89
C SER A 484 21.10 48.48 -11.79
N ILE A 485 21.71 48.03 -10.69
CA ILE A 485 23.17 47.92 -10.45
C ILE A 485 23.40 46.73 -9.51
#